data_AF-A0A0D0DWL0-F1
#
_entry.id   AF-A0A0D0DWL0-F1
#
_cell.length_a   1.000
_cell.length_b   1.000
_cell.length_c   1.000
_cell.angle_alpha   90.00
_cell.angle_beta   90.00
_cell.angle_gamma   90.00
#
_symmetry.space_group_name_H-M   'P 1'
#
loop_
_entity.id
_entity.type
_entity.pdbx_description
1 polymer ?
#
loop_
_entity_poly.entity_id
_entity_poly.type
_entity_poly.pdbx_seq_one_letter_code
_entity_poly.pdbx_strand_id
1 'polypeptide(L)'
;MLPDRGLADKQHVGLKGKKVQLTYLFAANADGSKKLPPLIIGKAYKPRAFKNKTGEQLGFIYWNNAKAWMTAMIYQEWLLDWDEKLRREGRKILLLQDNFSRHVIPDTLTNIHIENFEPNLTTHVQSNDQGIIHCFKAHYRAKFIH
;
A
#
# COMPACT_ATOMS: atom_id res chain seq x y z
N MET A 1 -17.98 4.66 17.16
CA MET A 1 -17.83 3.41 16.37
C MET A 1 -18.58 2.26 17.03
N LEU A 2 -19.29 1.42 16.27
CA LEU A 2 -19.84 0.17 16.83
C LEU A 2 -18.71 -0.87 16.97
N PRO A 3 -18.69 -1.67 18.04
CA PRO A 3 -17.67 -2.68 18.24
C PRO A 3 -17.79 -3.80 17.18
N ASP A 4 -16.65 -4.26 16.67
CA ASP A 4 -16.55 -5.32 15.66
C ASP A 4 -16.95 -6.71 16.22
N ARG A 5 -17.08 -6.82 17.56
CA ARG A 5 -17.62 -7.97 18.28
C ARG A 5 -18.38 -7.49 19.51
N GLY A 6 -19.65 -7.84 19.60
CA GLY A 6 -20.48 -7.71 20.80
C GLY A 6 -21.42 -8.90 20.87
N LEU A 7 -21.57 -9.51 22.06
CA LEU A 7 -22.68 -10.39 22.34
C LEU A 7 -23.94 -9.52 22.33
N ALA A 8 -24.77 -9.68 21.30
CA ALA A 8 -26.05 -9.01 21.19
C ALA A 8 -27.15 -9.96 21.68
N ASP A 9 -28.02 -9.43 22.53
CA ASP A 9 -29.21 -10.10 23.06
C ASP A 9 -30.35 -10.17 22.02
N LYS A 10 -30.23 -9.42 20.91
CA LYS A 10 -31.20 -9.38 19.81
C LYS A 10 -30.52 -9.43 18.44
N GLN A 11 -31.20 -10.08 17.49
CA GLN A 11 -30.75 -10.15 16.11
C GLN A 11 -30.90 -8.79 15.43
N HIS A 12 -29.81 -8.07 15.26
CA HIS A 12 -29.78 -6.86 14.44
C HIS A 12 -29.56 -7.22 12.97
N VAL A 13 -30.33 -6.63 12.06
CA VAL A 13 -30.04 -6.69 10.62
C VAL A 13 -28.64 -6.12 10.42
N GLY A 14 -27.73 -6.93 9.88
CA GLY A 14 -26.35 -6.52 9.66
C GLY A 14 -26.31 -5.25 8.81
N LEU A 15 -26.09 -4.10 9.45
CA LEU A 15 -25.81 -2.84 8.76
C LEU A 15 -24.47 -3.01 8.07
N LYS A 16 -24.48 -3.40 6.80
CA LYS A 16 -23.30 -3.45 5.94
C LYS A 16 -22.83 -2.01 5.77
N GLY A 17 -21.97 -1.56 6.69
CA GLY A 17 -21.39 -0.23 6.65
C GLY A 17 -20.80 0.03 5.26
N LYS A 18 -20.84 1.29 4.80
CA LYS A 18 -20.17 1.71 3.57
C LYS A 18 -18.68 1.44 3.73
N LYS A 19 -18.21 0.27 3.27
CA LYS A 19 -16.78 -0.09 3.26
C LYS A 19 -16.07 0.80 2.24
N VAL A 20 -15.55 1.93 2.72
CA VAL A 20 -14.55 2.72 2.01
C VAL A 20 -13.22 2.00 2.21
N GLN A 21 -12.62 1.55 1.11
CA GLN A 21 -11.34 0.86 1.13
C GLN A 21 -10.31 1.71 0.38
N LEU A 22 -9.15 1.88 1.00
CA LEU A 22 -7.93 2.37 0.39
C LEU A 22 -6.84 1.33 0.65
N THR A 23 -6.03 1.06 -0.37
CA THR A 23 -4.83 0.25 -0.25
C THR A 23 -3.61 1.16 -0.33
N TYR A 24 -2.62 0.91 0.52
CA TYR A 24 -1.37 1.65 0.56
C TYR A 24 -0.23 0.67 0.33
N LEU A 25 0.68 0.99 -0.60
CA LEU A 25 1.97 0.33 -0.73
C LEU A 25 3.03 1.19 -0.04
N PHE A 26 3.81 0.57 0.83
CA PHE A 26 4.91 1.21 1.54
C PHE A 26 6.23 0.55 1.15
N ALA A 27 7.26 1.39 0.95
CA ALA A 27 8.62 0.93 0.74
C ALA A 27 9.58 1.85 1.51
N ALA A 28 10.49 1.24 2.26
CA ALA A 28 11.50 1.93 3.04
C ALA A 28 12.79 1.10 3.06
N ASN A 29 13.93 1.72 3.30
CA ASN A 29 15.17 1.00 3.56
C ASN A 29 15.22 0.44 5.00
N ALA A 30 16.17 -0.44 5.27
CA ALA A 30 16.23 -1.24 6.49
C ALA A 30 16.29 -0.41 7.79
N ASP A 31 16.99 0.72 7.78
CA ASP A 31 17.10 1.64 8.93
C ASP A 31 15.97 2.69 8.99
N GLY A 32 15.09 2.72 7.98
CA GLY A 32 13.99 3.68 7.87
C GLY A 32 14.41 5.12 7.56
N SER A 33 15.67 5.41 7.25
CA SER A 33 16.15 6.76 6.91
C SER A 33 15.63 7.26 5.55
N LYS A 34 15.33 6.33 4.63
CA LYS A 34 14.74 6.59 3.33
C LYS A 34 13.40 5.87 3.22
N LYS A 35 12.33 6.66 3.07
CA LYS A 35 10.96 6.18 2.88
C LYS A 35 10.45 6.70 1.55
N LEU A 36 9.93 5.81 0.70
CA LEU A 36 9.27 6.23 -0.52
C LEU A 36 7.89 6.83 -0.20
N PRO A 37 7.43 7.81 -1.01
CA PRO A 37 6.03 8.22 -0.97
C PRO A 37 5.12 7.00 -1.19
N PRO A 38 4.10 6.82 -0.35
CA PRO A 38 3.22 5.67 -0.49
C PRO A 38 2.40 5.77 -1.77
N LEU A 39 2.25 4.63 -2.46
CA LEU A 39 1.29 4.51 -3.55
C LEU A 39 -0.08 4.18 -2.97
N ILE A 40 -1.09 4.97 -3.35
CA ILE A 40 -2.45 4.91 -2.81
C ILE A 40 -3.37 4.36 -3.90
N ILE A 41 -4.20 3.37 -3.57
CA ILE A 41 -5.20 2.81 -4.48
C ILE A 41 -6.58 2.97 -3.87
N GLY A 42 -7.46 3.68 -4.58
CA GLY A 42 -8.87 3.82 -4.21
C GLY A 42 -9.83 3.27 -5.27
N LYS A 43 -11.13 3.49 -5.05
CA LYS A 43 -12.17 3.04 -5.99
C LYS A 43 -12.38 4.00 -7.16
N ALA A 44 -12.56 5.27 -6.84
CA ALA A 44 -12.85 6.30 -7.82
C ALA A 44 -11.56 6.91 -8.36
N TYR A 45 -11.52 7.22 -9.66
CA TYR A 45 -10.40 7.95 -10.27
C TYR A 45 -10.23 9.35 -9.66
N LYS A 46 -11.33 10.07 -9.46
CA LYS A 46 -11.39 11.35 -8.74
C LYS A 46 -12.38 11.25 -7.58
N PRO A 47 -11.95 10.79 -6.39
CA PRO A 47 -12.79 10.81 -5.19
C PRO A 47 -13.32 12.23 -4.93
N ARG A 48 -14.53 12.35 -4.38
CA ARG A 48 -15.11 13.67 -4.03
C ARG A 48 -14.19 14.50 -3.13
N ALA A 49 -13.43 13.82 -2.25
CA ALA A 49 -12.43 14.43 -1.39
C ALA A 49 -11.34 15.20 -2.15
N PHE A 50 -11.08 14.85 -3.42
CA PHE A 50 -10.04 15.50 -4.23
C PHE A 50 -10.53 16.80 -4.87
N LYS A 51 -11.81 17.19 -4.70
CA LYS A 51 -12.37 18.44 -5.25
C LYS A 51 -12.06 18.59 -6.76
N ASN A 52 -12.33 17.54 -7.53
CA ASN A 52 -12.09 17.41 -8.98
C ASN A 52 -10.63 17.40 -9.46
N LYS A 53 -9.66 17.40 -8.54
CA LYS A 53 -8.23 17.23 -8.86
C LYS A 53 -7.85 15.75 -8.98
N THR A 54 -6.75 15.46 -9.68
CA THR A 54 -6.09 14.13 -9.66
C THR A 54 -5.20 14.00 -8.42
N GLY A 55 -4.76 12.77 -8.09
CA GLY A 55 -3.80 12.57 -7.00
C GLY A 55 -2.47 13.27 -7.27
N GLU A 56 -1.99 13.25 -8.51
CA GLU A 56 -0.79 13.97 -8.95
C GLU A 56 -0.90 15.49 -8.72
N GLN A 57 -2.03 16.10 -9.08
CA GLN A 57 -2.30 17.52 -8.80
C GLN A 57 -2.37 17.85 -7.31
N LEU A 58 -2.54 16.83 -6.45
CA LEU A 58 -2.51 16.93 -5.00
C LEU A 58 -1.16 16.48 -4.40
N GLY A 59 -0.20 16.08 -5.24
CA GLY A 59 1.15 15.72 -4.82
C GLY A 59 1.32 14.29 -4.29
N PHE A 60 0.40 13.36 -4.60
CA PHE A 60 0.56 11.96 -4.20
C PHE A 60 0.28 10.96 -5.34
N ILE A 61 0.95 9.82 -5.25
CA ILE A 61 0.82 8.74 -6.24
C ILE A 61 -0.51 8.02 -5.99
N TYR A 62 -1.45 8.14 -6.93
CA TYR A 62 -2.79 7.60 -6.79
C TYR A 62 -3.23 6.80 -8.00
N TRP A 63 -3.67 5.58 -7.73
CA TRP A 63 -4.31 4.70 -8.70
C TRP A 63 -5.75 4.39 -8.27
N ASN A 64 -6.55 3.89 -9.21
CA ASN A 64 -7.89 3.44 -8.89
C ASN A 64 -8.28 2.16 -9.64
N ASN A 65 -9.08 1.34 -8.98
CA ASN A 65 -9.83 0.27 -9.61
C ASN A 65 -11.07 -0.07 -8.78
N ALA A 66 -12.03 -0.79 -9.36
CA ALA A 66 -13.32 -1.06 -8.69
C ALA A 66 -13.19 -1.72 -7.30
N LYS A 67 -12.10 -2.47 -7.06
CA LYS A 67 -11.84 -3.15 -5.79
C LYS A 67 -10.99 -2.32 -4.82
N ALA A 68 -10.33 -1.26 -5.28
CA ALA A 68 -9.29 -0.52 -4.57
C ALA A 68 -8.13 -1.41 -4.09
N TRP A 69 -7.73 -2.41 -4.88
CA TRP A 69 -6.71 -3.41 -4.52
C TRP A 69 -5.46 -3.30 -5.38
N MET A 70 -4.35 -3.84 -4.89
CA MET A 70 -3.14 -4.01 -5.71
C MET A 70 -3.39 -4.98 -6.87
N THR A 71 -2.89 -4.64 -8.05
CA THR A 71 -2.87 -5.51 -9.23
C THR A 71 -1.44 -5.65 -9.74
N ALA A 72 -1.16 -6.71 -10.50
CA ALA A 72 0.15 -6.92 -11.11
C ALA A 72 0.56 -5.71 -11.98
N MET A 73 -0.36 -5.20 -12.80
CA MET A 73 -0.14 -4.01 -13.62
C MET A 73 0.27 -2.78 -12.77
N ILE A 74 -0.47 -2.47 -11.70
CA ILE A 74 -0.14 -1.31 -10.85
C ILE A 74 1.24 -1.50 -10.19
N TYR A 75 1.54 -2.73 -9.77
CA TYR A 75 2.82 -3.05 -9.14
C TYR A 75 3.99 -2.92 -10.12
N GLN A 76 3.83 -3.42 -11.35
CA GLN A 76 4.84 -3.34 -12.41
C GLN A 76 5.14 -1.90 -12.81
N GLU A 77 4.10 -1.09 -13.06
CA GLU A 77 4.26 0.33 -13.39
C GLU A 77 4.99 1.08 -12.27
N TRP A 78 4.62 0.81 -11.02
CA TRP A 78 5.31 1.40 -9.87
C TRP A 78 6.79 1.01 -9.77
N LEU A 79 7.13 -0.26 -10.07
CA LEU A 79 8.52 -0.72 -10.10
C LEU A 79 9.32 -0.07 -11.23
N LEU A 80 8.76 0.00 -12.44
CA LEU A 80 9.42 0.59 -13.60
C LEU A 80 9.72 2.09 -13.39
N ASP A 81 8.75 2.83 -12.86
CA ASP A 81 8.93 4.24 -12.49
C ASP A 81 10.05 4.43 -11.45
N TRP A 82 10.16 3.51 -10.50
CA TRP A 82 11.20 3.57 -9.49
C TRP A 82 12.57 3.17 -10.04
N ASP A 83 12.64 2.12 -10.87
CA ASP A 83 13.85 1.66 -11.55
C ASP A 83 14.45 2.78 -12.41
N GLU A 84 13.61 3.51 -13.15
CA GLU A 84 14.06 4.64 -13.96
C GLU A 84 14.70 5.75 -13.10
N LYS A 85 14.09 6.08 -11.96
CA LYS A 85 14.64 7.07 -11.02
C LYS A 85 15.99 6.61 -10.48
N LEU A 86 16.08 5.35 -10.06
CA LEU A 86 17.33 4.75 -9.57
C LEU A 86 18.42 4.70 -10.64
N ARG A 87 18.06 4.46 -11.90
CA ARG A 87 18.97 4.52 -13.05
C ARG A 87 19.52 5.92 -13.26
N ARG A 88 18.66 6.96 -13.20
CA ARG A 88 19.10 8.37 -13.27
C ARG A 88 20.01 8.75 -12.10
N GLU A 89 19.79 8.16 -10.94
CA GLU A 89 20.65 8.33 -9.74
C GLU A 89 21.93 7.46 -9.79
N GLY A 90 22.10 6.59 -10.78
CA GLY A 90 23.23 5.65 -10.83
C GLY A 90 23.23 4.64 -9.67
N ARG A 91 22.07 4.38 -9.05
CA ARG A 91 21.94 3.58 -7.83
C ARG A 91 21.31 2.23 -8.12
N LYS A 92 21.87 1.16 -7.53
CA LYS A 92 21.26 -0.18 -7.51
C LYS A 92 20.78 -0.52 -6.11
N ILE A 93 19.69 -1.26 -6.00
CA ILE A 93 19.12 -1.68 -4.72
C ILE A 93 18.68 -3.15 -4.73
N LEU A 94 18.53 -3.69 -3.52
CA LEU A 94 17.78 -4.91 -3.26
C LEU A 94 16.44 -4.52 -2.63
N LEU A 95 15.34 -4.94 -3.25
CA LEU A 95 13.99 -4.84 -2.70
C LEU A 95 13.58 -6.21 -2.13
N LEU A 96 13.33 -6.25 -0.82
CA LEU A 96 12.80 -7.42 -0.15
C LEU A 96 11.28 -7.26 0.00
N GLN A 97 10.52 -8.27 -0.42
CA GLN A 97 9.05 -8.24 -0.39
C GLN A 97 8.44 -9.54 0.10
N ASP A 98 7.16 -9.51 0.49
CA ASP A 98 6.41 -10.71 0.82
C ASP A 98 6.04 -11.51 -0.44
N ASN A 99 5.74 -12.79 -0.23
CA ASN A 99 5.33 -13.71 -1.30
C ASN A 99 3.84 -13.51 -1.65
N PHE A 100 3.52 -12.35 -2.24
CA PHE A 100 2.17 -12.03 -2.69
C PHE A 100 1.99 -12.31 -4.18
N SER A 101 0.91 -12.99 -4.56
CA SER A 101 0.68 -13.44 -5.95
C SER A 101 0.53 -12.34 -7.00
N ARG A 102 0.37 -11.07 -6.58
CA ARG A 102 0.34 -9.92 -7.49
C ARG A 102 1.71 -9.26 -7.67
N HIS A 103 2.74 -9.71 -6.96
CA HIS A 103 4.11 -9.24 -7.13
C HIS A 103 4.76 -9.87 -8.36
N VAL A 104 4.19 -9.57 -9.54
CA VAL A 104 4.73 -10.01 -10.83
C VAL A 104 5.83 -9.02 -11.22
N ILE A 105 7.05 -9.53 -11.32
CA ILE A 105 8.25 -8.73 -11.58
C ILE A 105 8.35 -8.47 -13.10
N PRO A 106 8.59 -7.23 -13.55
CA PRO A 106 8.92 -6.97 -14.95
C PRO A 106 10.30 -7.54 -15.33
N ASP A 107 10.43 -8.13 -16.51
CA ASP A 107 11.71 -8.68 -17.01
C ASP A 107 12.74 -7.59 -17.37
N THR A 108 12.33 -6.34 -17.40
CA THR A 108 13.13 -5.19 -17.88
C THR A 108 13.80 -4.39 -16.77
N LEU A 109 13.69 -4.79 -15.50
CA LEU A 109 14.33 -4.08 -14.40
C LEU A 109 15.87 -4.18 -14.48
N THR A 110 16.56 -3.07 -14.23
CA THR A 110 18.03 -2.99 -14.36
C THR A 110 18.74 -2.55 -13.08
N ASN A 111 18.05 -1.83 -12.21
CA ASN A 111 18.58 -1.21 -11.01
C ASN A 111 17.91 -1.70 -9.72
N ILE A 112 16.76 -2.37 -9.82
CA ILE A 112 16.09 -3.05 -8.69
C ILE A 112 16.28 -4.56 -8.85
N HIS A 113 17.04 -5.17 -7.93
CA HIS A 113 16.99 -6.62 -7.71
C HIS A 113 15.92 -6.94 -6.68
N ILE A 114 15.08 -7.95 -6.92
CA ILE A 114 13.95 -8.28 -6.05
C ILE A 114 14.12 -9.69 -5.50
N GLU A 115 13.99 -9.83 -4.18
CA GLU A 115 13.97 -11.12 -3.50
C GLU A 115 12.70 -11.24 -2.64
N ASN A 116 12.09 -12.42 -2.66
CA ASN A 116 10.92 -12.71 -1.84
C ASN A 116 11.36 -13.31 -0.51
N PHE A 117 10.70 -12.90 0.58
CA PHE A 117 10.85 -13.59 1.85
C PHE A 117 10.33 -15.02 1.76
N GLU A 118 10.95 -15.93 2.50
CA GLU A 118 10.37 -17.26 2.70
C GLU A 118 8.97 -17.14 3.33
N PRO A 119 8.01 -17.99 2.92
CA PRO A 119 6.61 -17.87 3.34
C PRO A 119 6.39 -17.74 4.86
N ASN A 120 7.23 -18.40 5.66
CA ASN A 120 7.12 -18.44 7.12
C ASN A 120 7.96 -17.36 7.84
N LEU A 121 8.76 -16.58 7.10
CA LEU A 121 9.68 -15.59 7.67
C LEU A 121 9.12 -14.17 7.62
N THR A 122 8.12 -13.92 6.75
CA THR A 122 7.58 -12.59 6.47
C THR A 122 7.14 -11.85 7.74
N THR A 123 6.29 -12.45 8.58
CA THR A 123 5.81 -11.81 9.82
C THR A 123 6.92 -11.54 10.83
N HIS A 124 8.01 -12.30 10.76
CA HIS A 124 9.13 -12.22 11.69
C HIS A 124 10.25 -11.31 11.25
N VAL A 125 10.36 -10.96 9.96
CA VAL A 125 11.52 -10.20 9.42
C VAL A 125 11.09 -8.99 8.59
N GLN A 126 9.88 -8.99 8.02
CA GLN A 126 9.44 -7.90 7.16
C GLN A 126 9.05 -6.68 8.03
N SER A 127 9.88 -5.64 7.95
CA SER A 127 9.77 -4.44 8.79
C SER A 127 8.42 -3.72 8.67
N ASN A 128 7.76 -3.83 7.51
CA ASN A 128 6.45 -3.26 7.27
C ASN A 128 5.37 -3.91 8.17
N ASP A 129 5.39 -5.24 8.26
CA ASP A 129 4.49 -6.06 9.07
C ASP A 129 4.86 -6.03 10.55
N GLN A 130 6.14 -5.84 10.88
CA GLN A 130 6.62 -5.74 12.27
C GLN A 130 6.17 -4.46 13.00
N GLY A 131 5.61 -3.47 12.32
CA GLY A 131 5.05 -2.32 13.02
C GLY A 131 4.75 -1.09 12.19
N ILE A 132 5.41 -0.88 11.04
CA ILE A 132 5.18 0.35 10.24
C ILE A 132 3.72 0.45 9.82
N ILE A 133 3.15 -0.62 9.27
CA ILE A 133 1.74 -0.65 8.83
C ILE A 133 0.80 -0.49 10.02
N HIS A 134 1.11 -1.14 11.15
CA HIS A 134 0.31 -1.06 12.36
C HIS A 134 0.27 0.36 12.92
N CYS A 135 1.45 0.98 13.11
CA CYS A 135 1.59 2.36 13.58
C CYS A 135 0.92 3.36 12.63
N PHE A 136 1.11 3.20 11.31
CA PHE A 136 0.43 4.04 10.33
C PHE A 136 -1.10 3.97 10.48
N LYS A 137 -1.67 2.76 10.57
CA LYS A 137 -3.11 2.57 10.77
C LYS A 137 -3.59 3.17 12.09
N ALA A 138 -2.84 3.01 13.18
CA ALA A 138 -3.18 3.57 14.49
C ALA A 138 -3.21 5.11 14.45
N HIS A 139 -2.16 5.74 13.92
CA HIS A 139 -2.10 7.19 13.77
C HIS A 139 -3.17 7.73 12.82
N TYR A 140 -3.44 7.05 11.71
CA TYR A 140 -4.51 7.43 10.79
C TYR A 140 -5.87 7.42 11.48
N ARG A 141 -6.18 6.36 12.23
CA ARG A 141 -7.44 6.25 12.98
C ARG A 141 -7.55 7.36 14.01
N ALA A 142 -6.52 7.56 14.84
CA ALA A 142 -6.53 8.59 15.86
C ALA A 142 -6.75 10.01 15.31
N LYS A 143 -6.22 10.31 14.11
CA LYS A 143 -6.33 11.63 13.49
C LYS A 143 -7.60 11.85 12.67
N PHE A 144 -8.13 10.79 12.05
CA PHE A 144 -9.14 10.94 10.97
C PHE A 144 -10.39 10.09 11.16
N ILE A 145 -10.44 9.22 12.19
CA ILE A 145 -11.58 8.36 12.48
C ILE A 145 -11.98 8.54 13.96
N HIS A 146 -13.09 9.24 14.18
CA HIS A 146 -13.71 9.43 15.50
C HIS A 146 -14.78 8.35 15.77
#